data_AF-A0A7J8PVI5-F1
#
_entry.id   AF-A0A7J8PVI5-F1
#
_cell.length_a   1.000
_cell.length_b   1.000
_cell.length_c   1.000
_cell.angle_alpha   90.00
_cell.angle_beta   90.00
_cell.angle_gamma   90.00
#
_symmetry.space_group_name_H-M   'P 1'
#
loop_
_entity.id
_entity.type
_entity.pdbx_description
1 polymer ?
#
loop_
_entity_poly.entity_id
_entity_poly.type
_entity_poly.pdbx_seq_one_letter_code
_entity_poly.pdbx_strand_id
1 'polypeptide(L)'
;MEESQGDFLPSDVPESTSSNNCERNTSSAHSNRWSGFPGVKKRGHSSRSWIKIDQDGNVKILELDKAKIMRQCSLPSRDLRLLDPLFIYPSTILGREKAIVVSLEQIRCIITAEEVILMNSLDINVVQYKSELCKRLQAKKDQSDDLPFEFRALELALELTCMSLDVK
;
A
#
# COMPACT_ATOMS: atom_id res chain seq x y z
N MET A 1 63.60 10.41 27.93
CA MET A 1 64.31 11.43 27.15
C MET A 1 63.24 12.12 26.33
N GLU A 2 62.44 12.96 27.00
CA GLU A 2 62.64 14.43 27.16
C GLU A 2 62.29 15.13 25.82
N GLU A 3 61.14 15.82 25.75
CA GLU A 3 60.92 17.25 26.09
C GLU A 3 61.66 18.19 25.09
N SER A 4 61.14 19.31 24.60
CA SER A 4 59.91 20.08 24.82
C SER A 4 59.93 21.32 23.87
N GLN A 5 58.73 21.91 23.63
CA GLN A 5 58.41 23.34 23.38
C GLN A 5 59.04 24.08 22.17
N GLY A 6 58.37 25.02 21.49
CA GLY A 6 57.17 25.85 21.66
C GLY A 6 57.23 26.91 20.53
N ASP A 7 56.30 27.80 20.20
CA ASP A 7 55.01 28.25 20.72
C ASP A 7 54.40 29.25 19.70
N PHE A 8 53.14 29.64 19.93
CA PHE A 8 52.46 30.92 19.60
C PHE A 8 51.68 31.12 18.28
N LEU A 9 50.34 31.04 18.43
CA LEU A 9 49.28 31.84 17.78
C LEU A 9 48.98 33.09 18.65
N PRO A 10 48.34 34.22 18.21
CA PRO A 10 46.91 34.25 17.81
C PRO A 10 46.39 35.38 16.86
N SER A 11 45.11 35.20 16.46
CA SER A 11 44.03 36.19 16.13
C SER A 11 44.24 37.21 14.99
N ASP A 12 43.26 37.53 14.13
CA ASP A 12 41.88 37.96 14.42
C ASP A 12 40.86 37.66 13.29
N VAL A 13 39.59 37.53 13.70
CA VAL A 13 38.36 37.41 12.91
C VAL A 13 37.61 38.76 12.97
N PRO A 14 36.81 39.15 11.96
CA PRO A 14 35.33 39.20 12.12
C PRO A 14 34.63 38.70 10.83
N GLU A 15 33.74 37.71 10.82
CA GLU A 15 32.32 37.64 11.21
C GLU A 15 31.33 38.70 10.66
N SER A 16 30.26 38.17 10.03
CA SER A 16 28.89 38.71 9.83
C SER A 16 28.73 39.86 8.79
N THR A 17 27.75 39.90 7.87
CA THR A 17 26.28 39.78 8.08
C THR A 17 25.52 39.85 6.72
N SER A 18 24.28 39.30 6.68
CA SER A 18 23.05 39.87 6.02
C SER A 18 22.96 40.01 4.48
N SER A 19 22.14 39.24 3.77
CA SER A 19 20.70 39.43 3.47
C SER A 19 20.34 40.43 2.34
N ASN A 20 19.54 39.92 1.40
CA ASN A 20 18.36 40.52 0.74
C ASN A 20 18.46 41.41 -0.52
N ASN A 21 17.40 41.21 -1.32
CA ASN A 21 16.78 42.00 -2.40
C ASN A 21 17.27 41.76 -3.84
N CYS A 22 16.44 41.31 -4.80
CA CYS A 22 15.07 41.67 -5.25
C CYS A 22 14.99 43.00 -5.99
N GLU A 23 15.07 42.97 -7.33
CA GLU A 23 14.40 43.88 -8.28
C GLU A 23 14.20 43.07 -9.59
N ARG A 24 13.00 42.61 -9.96
CA ARG A 24 11.80 43.31 -10.47
C ARG A 24 12.05 44.00 -11.81
N ASN A 25 11.35 43.57 -12.86
CA ASN A 25 10.82 44.46 -13.89
C ASN A 25 9.52 43.89 -14.49
N THR A 26 8.46 44.66 -14.26
CA THR A 26 7.10 44.65 -14.81
C THR A 26 7.12 45.07 -16.29
N SER A 27 6.19 44.72 -17.17
CA SER A 27 4.74 45.03 -17.26
C SER A 27 4.24 44.46 -18.62
N SER A 28 2.98 44.25 -19.00
CA SER A 28 1.67 44.70 -18.55
C SER A 28 0.57 43.79 -19.12
N ALA A 29 -0.47 43.59 -18.30
CA ALA A 29 -1.89 43.32 -18.56
C ALA A 29 -2.40 42.98 -19.98
N HIS A 30 -3.17 41.89 -20.06
CA HIS A 30 -4.50 41.91 -20.68
C HIS A 30 -5.46 41.04 -19.87
N SER A 31 -6.58 41.66 -19.44
CA SER A 31 -7.73 41.02 -18.81
C SER A 31 -8.29 39.89 -19.65
N ASN A 32 -8.66 38.78 -19.01
CA ASN A 32 -9.83 37.98 -19.39
C ASN A 32 -10.41 37.32 -18.13
N ARG A 33 -11.57 37.81 -17.71
CA ARG A 33 -12.47 37.15 -16.75
C ARG A 33 -13.01 35.87 -17.40
N TRP A 34 -12.65 34.71 -16.88
CA TRP A 34 -13.42 33.49 -17.06
C TRP A 34 -13.76 32.91 -15.69
N SER A 35 -15.01 33.13 -15.31
CA SER A 35 -15.71 32.40 -14.27
C SER A 35 -15.83 30.94 -14.71
N GLY A 36 -15.23 30.01 -13.98
CA GLY A 36 -15.34 28.59 -14.31
C GLY A 36 -14.64 27.67 -13.32
N PHE A 37 -15.40 27.22 -12.33
CA PHE A 37 -15.28 25.96 -11.57
C PHE A 37 -13.96 25.61 -10.85
N PRO A 38 -14.00 25.23 -9.56
CA PRO A 38 -12.89 24.52 -8.91
C PRO A 38 -12.84 23.09 -9.47
N GLY A 39 -12.27 22.95 -10.67
CA GLY A 39 -11.89 21.69 -11.26
C GLY A 39 -10.68 21.15 -10.51
N VAL A 40 -10.94 20.36 -9.47
CA VAL A 40 -9.97 19.50 -8.80
C VAL A 40 -9.37 18.58 -9.87
N LYS A 41 -8.23 18.98 -10.42
CA LYS A 41 -7.38 18.12 -11.26
C LYS A 41 -6.72 17.08 -10.35
N LYS A 42 -7.49 16.07 -9.90
CA LYS A 42 -6.93 14.85 -9.31
C LYS A 42 -6.23 14.08 -10.41
N ARG A 43 -4.95 14.38 -10.63
CA ARG A 43 -4.02 13.54 -11.39
C ARG A 43 -3.99 12.14 -10.74
N GLY A 44 -4.55 11.15 -11.42
CA GLY A 44 -4.01 9.79 -11.47
C GLY A 44 -4.13 8.87 -10.25
N HIS A 45 -4.83 9.22 -9.17
CA HIS A 45 -5.19 8.24 -8.14
C HIS A 45 -6.57 7.68 -8.44
N SER A 46 -6.62 6.65 -9.29
CA SER A 46 -7.81 5.81 -9.41
C SER A 46 -7.97 5.06 -8.09
N SER A 47 -8.93 5.50 -7.27
CA SER A 47 -9.46 4.65 -6.22
C SER A 47 -9.97 3.38 -6.88
N ARG A 48 -9.57 2.21 -6.36
CA ARG A 48 -10.11 0.92 -6.80
C ARG A 48 -11.00 0.36 -5.69
N SER A 49 -11.97 -0.46 -6.06
CA SER A 49 -12.82 -1.18 -5.11
C SER A 49 -12.06 -2.39 -4.57
N TRP A 50 -12.03 -2.52 -3.25
CA TRP A 50 -11.43 -3.62 -2.50
C TRP A 50 -12.45 -4.18 -1.52
N ILE A 51 -12.29 -5.46 -1.21
CA ILE A 51 -13.07 -6.16 -0.21
C ILE A 51 -12.17 -6.37 1.00
N LYS A 52 -12.50 -5.73 2.11
CA LYS A 52 -11.88 -5.94 3.42
C LYS A 52 -12.63 -7.03 4.16
N ILE A 53 -11.91 -8.02 4.67
CA ILE A 53 -12.45 -9.10 5.50
C ILE A 53 -11.69 -9.07 6.83
N ASP A 54 -12.41 -8.81 7.91
CA ASP A 54 -11.85 -8.78 9.26
C ASP A 54 -11.73 -10.22 9.83
N GLN A 55 -10.91 -10.42 10.86
CA GLN A 55 -10.79 -11.69 11.60
C GLN A 55 -12.12 -12.26 12.14
N ASP A 56 -13.12 -11.42 12.39
CA ASP A 56 -14.46 -11.84 12.81
C ASP A 56 -15.34 -12.35 11.66
N GLY A 57 -14.84 -12.35 10.41
CA GLY A 57 -15.61 -12.67 9.21
C GLY A 57 -16.53 -11.53 8.75
N ASN A 58 -16.30 -10.31 9.23
CA ASN A 58 -17.02 -9.13 8.76
C ASN A 58 -16.45 -8.68 7.40
N VAL A 59 -17.34 -8.46 6.43
CA VAL A 59 -16.94 -8.02 5.08
C VAL A 59 -17.36 -6.58 4.86
N LYS A 60 -16.42 -5.74 4.40
CA LYS A 60 -16.67 -4.35 4.00
C LYS A 60 -16.11 -4.11 2.61
N ILE A 61 -16.89 -3.50 1.73
CA ILE A 61 -16.40 -3.03 0.44
C ILE A 61 -15.90 -1.61 0.65
N LEU A 62 -14.64 -1.36 0.28
CA LEU A 62 -13.96 -0.09 0.48
C LEU A 62 -13.34 0.38 -0.84
N GLU A 63 -13.45 1.67 -1.12
CA GLU A 63 -12.61 2.30 -2.13
C GLU A 63 -11.29 2.74 -1.48
N LEU A 64 -10.20 2.12 -1.90
CA LEU A 64 -8.87 2.42 -1.38
C LEU A 64 -7.96 2.94 -2.50
N ASP A 65 -7.33 4.07 -2.22
CA ASP A 65 -6.25 4.61 -3.03
C ASP A 65 -4.97 3.81 -2.82
N LYS A 66 -4.15 3.74 -3.88
CA LYS A 66 -2.82 3.13 -3.83
C LYS A 66 -2.00 3.60 -2.62
N ALA A 67 -2.02 4.91 -2.34
CA ALA A 67 -1.31 5.51 -1.22
C ALA A 67 -1.84 5.05 0.15
N LYS A 68 -3.15 4.83 0.26
CA LYS A 68 -3.78 4.37 1.50
C LYS A 68 -3.39 2.94 1.81
N ILE A 69 -3.40 2.06 0.81
CA ILE A 69 -2.97 0.66 0.96
C ILE A 69 -1.48 0.57 1.33
N MET A 70 -0.62 1.34 0.65
CA MET A 70 0.81 1.36 0.96
C MET A 70 1.09 1.76 2.41
N ARG A 71 0.35 2.76 2.92
CA ARG A 71 0.48 3.20 4.32
C ARG A 71 -0.11 2.18 5.31
N GLN A 72 -1.29 1.64 5.02
CA GLN A 72 -2.00 0.71 5.91
C GLN A 72 -1.26 -0.61 6.04
N CYS A 73 -0.80 -1.20 4.93
CA CYS A 73 -0.13 -2.50 4.93
C CYS A 73 1.40 -2.41 4.99
N SER A 74 1.96 -1.19 5.09
CA SER A 74 3.42 -0.95 5.05
C SER A 74 4.09 -1.60 3.82
N LEU A 75 3.46 -1.47 2.65
CA LEU A 75 3.92 -2.11 1.41
C LEU A 75 4.61 -1.11 0.47
N PRO A 76 5.72 -1.50 -0.18
CA PRO A 76 6.33 -0.67 -1.22
C PRO A 76 5.46 -0.65 -2.47
N SER A 77 5.54 0.44 -3.25
CA SER A 77 4.74 0.62 -4.48
C SER A 77 4.96 -0.45 -5.55
N ARG A 78 6.06 -1.21 -5.46
CA ARG A 78 6.37 -2.36 -6.34
C ARG A 78 5.40 -3.50 -6.11
N ASP A 79 5.09 -3.82 -4.87
CA ASP A 79 4.30 -5.02 -4.56
C ASP A 79 2.84 -4.81 -4.93
N LEU A 80 2.33 -3.60 -4.73
CA LEU A 80 0.98 -3.25 -5.12
C LEU A 80 0.77 -3.26 -6.65
N ARG A 81 1.85 -3.13 -7.44
CA ARG A 81 1.77 -3.28 -8.90
C ARG A 81 1.53 -4.73 -9.30
N LEU A 82 1.95 -5.72 -8.51
CA LEU A 82 1.72 -7.14 -8.78
C LEU A 82 0.24 -7.48 -8.75
N LEU A 83 -0.51 -6.76 -7.91
CA LEU A 83 -1.95 -6.92 -7.79
C LEU A 83 -2.69 -6.22 -8.94
N ASP A 84 -2.09 -5.27 -9.66
CA ASP A 84 -2.81 -4.47 -10.66
C ASP A 84 -3.29 -5.34 -11.86
N PRO A 85 -4.61 -5.42 -12.11
CA PRO A 85 -5.17 -6.27 -13.17
C PRO A 85 -4.74 -5.86 -14.57
N LEU A 86 -4.25 -4.63 -14.77
CA LEU A 86 -3.72 -4.17 -16.05
C LEU A 86 -2.38 -4.82 -16.42
N PHE A 87 -1.73 -5.48 -15.47
CA PHE A 87 -0.49 -6.19 -15.70
C PHE A 87 -0.68 -7.70 -15.50
N ILE A 88 -0.12 -8.47 -16.42
CA ILE A 88 -0.04 -9.93 -16.32
C ILE A 88 1.27 -10.24 -15.58
N TYR A 89 1.15 -10.54 -14.29
CA TYR A 89 2.26 -11.07 -13.50
C TYR A 89 2.05 -12.58 -13.28
N PRO A 90 3.13 -13.36 -13.20
CA PRO A 90 3.03 -14.76 -12.79
C PRO A 90 2.47 -14.87 -11.37
N SER A 91 2.06 -16.07 -10.98
CA SER A 91 1.65 -16.35 -9.60
C SER A 91 2.80 -16.06 -8.63
N THR A 92 2.56 -15.20 -7.63
CA THR A 92 3.58 -14.79 -6.64
C THR A 92 2.97 -14.69 -5.25
N ILE A 93 3.73 -15.16 -4.26
CA ILE A 93 3.47 -14.93 -2.85
C ILE A 93 4.70 -14.21 -2.28
N LEU A 94 4.49 -13.01 -1.73
CA LEU A 94 5.57 -12.22 -1.13
C LEU A 94 5.31 -12.05 0.36
N GLY A 95 6.23 -12.57 1.18
CA GLY A 95 6.28 -12.26 2.60
C GLY A 95 6.87 -10.87 2.84
N ARG A 96 6.15 -10.04 3.59
CA ARG A 96 6.63 -8.77 4.16
C ARG A 96 6.47 -8.81 5.67
N GLU A 97 7.07 -7.84 6.34
CA GLU A 97 7.08 -7.78 7.80
C GLU A 97 5.67 -7.73 8.43
N LYS A 98 4.71 -7.07 7.76
CA LYS A 98 3.34 -6.86 8.28
C LYS A 98 2.23 -7.37 7.37
N ALA A 99 2.59 -7.99 6.26
CA ALA A 99 1.62 -8.42 5.26
C ALA A 99 2.18 -9.52 4.36
N ILE A 100 1.29 -10.33 3.80
CA ILE A 100 1.58 -11.29 2.75
C ILE A 100 0.85 -10.80 1.50
N VAL A 101 1.59 -10.55 0.42
CA VAL A 101 1.00 -10.16 -0.86
C VAL A 101 0.84 -11.40 -1.71
N VAL A 102 -0.39 -11.68 -2.12
CA VAL A 102 -0.76 -12.89 -2.84
C VAL A 102 -1.35 -12.51 -4.19
N SER A 103 -0.75 -13.02 -5.25
CA SER A 103 -1.27 -12.94 -6.62
C SER A 103 -1.27 -14.36 -7.16
N LEU A 104 -2.42 -15.03 -7.14
CA LEU A 104 -2.57 -16.42 -7.57
C LEU A 104 -3.73 -16.52 -8.55
N GLU A 105 -3.45 -16.78 -9.83
CA GLU A 105 -4.47 -16.88 -10.89
C GLU A 105 -5.44 -15.66 -10.87
N GLN A 106 -6.68 -15.84 -10.39
CA GLN A 106 -7.70 -14.80 -10.25
C GLN A 106 -7.76 -14.17 -8.84
N ILE A 107 -7.13 -14.77 -7.85
CA ILE A 107 -7.15 -14.32 -6.45
C ILE A 107 -5.97 -13.37 -6.22
N ARG A 108 -6.27 -12.09 -6.04
CA ARG A 108 -5.29 -11.05 -5.75
C ARG A 108 -5.62 -10.38 -4.42
N CYS A 109 -4.81 -10.58 -3.39
CA CYS A 109 -5.08 -10.04 -2.07
C CYS A 109 -3.82 -9.66 -1.31
N ILE A 110 -4.03 -8.84 -0.29
CA ILE A 110 -3.05 -8.51 0.75
C ILE A 110 -3.61 -9.06 2.04
N ILE A 111 -2.85 -9.91 2.69
CA ILE A 111 -3.23 -10.55 3.94
C ILE A 111 -2.40 -9.90 5.05
N THR A 112 -3.04 -9.28 6.03
CA THR A 112 -2.38 -8.83 7.26
C THR A 112 -2.79 -9.76 8.41
N ALA A 113 -2.22 -9.54 9.60
CA ALA A 113 -2.58 -10.31 10.78
C ALA A 113 -4.02 -10.04 11.27
N GLU A 114 -4.64 -8.93 10.85
CA GLU A 114 -5.94 -8.48 11.36
C GLU A 114 -7.04 -8.54 10.29
N GLU A 115 -6.67 -8.36 9.03
CA GLU A 115 -7.61 -8.23 7.92
C GLU A 115 -7.03 -8.73 6.60
N VAL A 116 -7.91 -9.13 5.69
CA VAL A 116 -7.57 -9.44 4.30
C VAL A 116 -8.17 -8.39 3.39
N ILE A 117 -7.32 -7.76 2.57
CA ILE A 117 -7.71 -6.82 1.54
C ILE A 117 -7.65 -7.54 0.19
N LEU A 118 -8.81 -8.00 -0.25
CA LEU A 118 -9.00 -8.72 -1.51
C LEU A 118 -9.39 -7.75 -2.62
N MET A 119 -8.82 -7.93 -3.81
CA MET A 119 -9.22 -7.18 -4.98
C MET A 119 -10.66 -7.53 -5.36
N ASN A 120 -11.51 -6.51 -5.51
CA ASN A 120 -12.90 -6.75 -5.91
C ASN A 120 -12.92 -7.15 -7.40
N SER A 121 -13.38 -8.36 -7.69
CA SER A 121 -13.66 -8.87 -9.02
C SER A 121 -14.96 -9.68 -9.01
N LEU A 122 -15.57 -9.85 -10.18
CA LEU A 122 -16.76 -10.69 -10.39
C LEU A 122 -16.41 -12.16 -10.60
N ASP A 123 -15.13 -12.53 -10.56
CA ASP A 123 -14.68 -13.90 -10.76
C ASP A 123 -15.21 -14.83 -9.67
N ILE A 124 -15.63 -16.02 -10.09
CA ILE A 124 -16.18 -17.07 -9.22
C ILE A 124 -15.21 -17.37 -8.06
N ASN A 125 -13.91 -17.47 -8.36
CA ASN A 125 -12.87 -17.74 -7.36
C ASN A 125 -12.80 -16.65 -6.27
N VAL A 126 -13.00 -15.38 -6.63
CA VAL A 126 -12.97 -14.25 -5.67
C VAL A 126 -14.22 -14.27 -4.78
N VAL A 127 -15.39 -14.54 -5.37
CA VAL A 127 -16.65 -14.69 -4.63
C VAL A 127 -16.60 -15.88 -3.68
N GLN A 128 -16.08 -17.01 -4.14
CA GLN A 128 -15.91 -18.22 -3.35
C GLN A 128 -14.91 -18.02 -2.21
N TYR A 129 -13.77 -17.38 -2.48
CA TYR A 129 -12.78 -17.03 -1.46
C TYR A 129 -13.40 -16.17 -0.36
N LYS A 130 -14.12 -15.12 -0.74
CA LYS A 130 -14.83 -14.26 0.23
C LYS A 130 -15.80 -15.08 1.10
N SER A 131 -16.67 -15.87 0.47
CA SER A 131 -17.73 -16.61 1.16
C SER A 131 -17.14 -17.65 2.12
N GLU A 132 -16.19 -18.45 1.63
CA GLU A 132 -15.58 -19.53 2.40
C GLU A 132 -14.70 -19.01 3.53
N LEU A 133 -13.97 -17.91 3.32
CA LEU A 133 -13.18 -17.29 4.38
C LEU A 133 -14.09 -16.85 5.53
N CYS A 134 -15.19 -16.16 5.23
CA CYS A 134 -16.12 -15.70 6.25
C CYS A 134 -16.76 -16.86 7.00
N LYS A 135 -17.16 -17.92 6.27
CA LYS A 135 -17.74 -19.13 6.86
C LYS A 135 -16.75 -19.82 7.82
N ARG A 136 -15.49 -19.98 7.40
CA ARG A 136 -14.44 -20.60 8.23
C ARG A 136 -14.14 -19.77 9.47
N LEU A 137 -14.06 -18.44 9.34
CA LEU A 137 -13.83 -17.54 10.47
C LEU A 137 -14.98 -17.57 11.50
N GLN A 138 -16.22 -17.68 11.04
CA GLN A 138 -17.38 -17.78 11.93
C GLN A 138 -17.49 -19.16 12.59
N ALA A 139 -17.19 -20.24 11.86
CA ALA A 139 -17.27 -21.61 12.37
C ALA A 139 -16.15 -21.93 13.37
N LYS A 140 -14.97 -21.33 13.21
CA LYS A 140 -13.77 -21.60 14.03
C LYS A 140 -13.62 -20.69 15.25
N LYS A 141 -14.64 -19.90 15.60
CA LYS A 141 -14.63 -19.04 16.80
C LYS A 141 -14.56 -19.83 18.11
N ASP A 142 -14.99 -21.10 18.08
CA ASP A 142 -15.02 -22.02 19.24
C ASP A 142 -13.95 -23.11 19.20
N GLN A 143 -13.12 -23.20 18.14
CA GLN A 143 -12.06 -24.20 18.02
C GLN A 143 -10.69 -23.56 18.16
N SER A 144 -9.84 -24.15 19.00
CA SER A 144 -8.43 -23.82 19.14
C SER A 144 -7.69 -24.20 17.85
N ASP A 145 -7.78 -23.35 16.84
CA ASP A 145 -6.99 -23.51 15.62
C ASP A 145 -5.52 -23.20 15.92
N ASP A 146 -4.64 -24.15 15.61
CA ASP A 146 -3.18 -24.06 15.75
C ASP A 146 -2.53 -23.02 14.82
N LEU A 147 -3.31 -22.30 13.99
CA LEU A 147 -2.79 -21.45 12.92
C LEU A 147 -3.33 -20.01 13.00
N PRO A 148 -2.45 -18.98 12.94
CA PRO A 148 -2.87 -17.58 12.97
C PRO A 148 -3.69 -17.19 11.73
N PHE A 149 -4.41 -16.07 11.84
CA PHE A 149 -5.38 -15.59 10.84
C PHE A 149 -4.81 -15.51 9.42
N GLU A 150 -3.63 -14.93 9.28
CA GLU A 150 -2.97 -14.69 8.00
C GLU A 150 -2.66 -15.98 7.25
N PHE A 151 -2.30 -17.05 7.96
CA PHE A 151 -2.01 -18.34 7.32
C PHE A 151 -3.28 -19.12 7.01
N ARG A 152 -4.36 -18.96 7.79
CA ARG A 152 -5.69 -19.50 7.43
C ARG A 152 -6.24 -18.86 6.16
N ALA A 153 -6.07 -17.54 6.02
CA ALA A 153 -6.42 -16.83 4.80
C ALA A 153 -5.58 -17.31 3.61
N LEU A 154 -4.26 -17.49 3.81
CA LEU A 154 -3.35 -17.97 2.77
C LEU A 154 -3.66 -19.43 2.36
N GLU A 155 -3.93 -20.30 3.32
CA GLU A 155 -4.33 -21.70 3.09
C GLU A 155 -5.54 -21.76 2.16
N LEU A 156 -6.59 -21.01 2.49
CA LEU A 156 -7.80 -20.97 1.66
C LEU A 156 -7.53 -20.42 0.25
N ALA A 157 -6.66 -19.41 0.13
CA ALA A 157 -6.30 -18.86 -1.19
C ALA A 157 -5.63 -19.92 -2.07
N LEU A 158 -4.73 -20.71 -1.48
CA LEU A 158 -4.05 -21.82 -2.15
C LEU A 158 -5.01 -22.95 -2.49
N GLU A 159 -5.85 -23.37 -1.54
CA GLU A 159 -6.86 -24.42 -1.72
C GLU A 159 -7.76 -24.11 -2.93
N LEU A 160 -8.34 -22.91 -2.96
CA LEU A 160 -9.22 -22.50 -4.07
C LEU A 160 -8.48 -22.35 -5.40
N THR A 161 -7.23 -21.88 -5.36
CA THR A 161 -6.41 -21.81 -6.58
C THR A 161 -6.16 -23.21 -7.13
N CYS A 162 -5.73 -24.16 -6.30
CA CYS A 162 -5.50 -25.55 -6.71
C CYS A 162 -6.79 -26.21 -7.23
N MET A 163 -7.90 -26.06 -6.52
CA MET A 163 -9.20 -26.58 -6.97
C MET A 163 -9.61 -26.02 -8.34
N SER A 164 -9.29 -24.76 -8.64
CA SER A 164 -9.60 -24.15 -9.94
C SER A 164 -8.71 -24.66 -11.08
N LEU A 165 -7.51 -25.15 -10.76
CA LEU A 165 -6.56 -25.69 -11.73
C LEU A 165 -6.81 -27.17 -12.03
N ASP A 166 -7.29 -27.95 -11.05
CA ASP A 166 -7.61 -29.37 -11.23
C ASP A 166 -8.78 -29.62 -12.19
N VAL A 167 -9.58 -28.59 -12.49
CA VAL A 167 -10.76 -28.68 -13.37
C VAL A 167 -10.41 -28.38 -14.85
N LYS A 168 -9.12 -28.22 -15.20
CA LYS A 168 -8.66 -27.91 -16.57
C LYS A 168 -7.97 -29.09 -17.26
#